data_AF-A0A953L125-F1
#
_entry.id   AF-A0A953L125-F1
#
_cell.length_a   1.000
_cell.length_b   1.000
_cell.length_c   1.000
_cell.angle_alpha   90.00
_cell.angle_beta   90.00
_cell.angle_gamma   90.00
#
_symmetry.space_group_name_H-M   'P 1'
#
loop_
_entity.id
_entity.type
_entity.pdbx_description
1 polymer ?
#
loop_
_entity_poly.entity_id
_entity_poly.type
_entity_poly.pdbx_seq_one_letter_code
_entity_poly.pdbx_strand_id
1 'polypeptide(L)'
;MVPISSKPIPKNICEESWKIFQKIEDMGGWNEALDNRYLQQEIREQAADLVRAYTDQARLLIGVNQYTLPGDDIPGTRPSSSNFGIPYLNIEHALKG
;
A
#
# COMPACT_ATOMS: atom_id res chain seq x y z
N MET A 1 5.29 -6.69 37.43
CA MET A 1 5.04 -5.70 36.37
C MET A 1 6.02 -5.97 35.25
N VAL A 2 5.59 -6.59 34.15
CA VAL A 2 6.47 -6.86 33.00
C VAL A 2 6.55 -5.57 32.19
N PRO A 3 7.74 -5.00 31.95
CA PRO A 3 7.84 -3.88 31.04
C PRO A 3 7.46 -4.40 29.65
N ILE A 4 6.36 -3.87 29.10
CA ILE A 4 6.06 -3.94 27.67
C ILE A 4 7.19 -3.17 26.98
N SER A 5 8.31 -3.87 26.76
CA SER A 5 9.43 -3.35 25.98
C SER A 5 8.93 -3.17 24.57
N SER A 6 8.52 -1.94 24.25
CA SER A 6 8.24 -1.50 22.89
C SER A 6 9.48 -1.81 22.07
N LYS A 7 9.42 -2.82 21.19
CA LYS A 7 10.54 -3.15 20.31
C LYS A 7 10.97 -1.88 19.56
N PRO A 8 12.25 -1.49 19.60
CA PRO A 8 12.70 -0.32 18.87
C PRO A 8 12.58 -0.58 17.36
N ILE A 9 12.21 0.46 16.61
CA ILE A 9 12.20 0.40 15.15
C ILE A 9 13.63 0.09 14.70
N PRO A 10 13.83 -0.89 13.80
CA PRO A 10 15.13 -1.19 13.23
C PRO A 10 15.82 0.07 12.67
N LYS A 11 17.10 0.26 13.00
CA LYS A 11 17.86 1.48 12.66
C LYS A 11 17.84 1.78 11.15
N ASN A 12 17.88 0.74 10.32
CA ASN A 12 17.80 0.86 8.87
C ASN A 12 16.47 1.47 8.40
N ILE A 13 15.34 1.13 9.03
CA ILE A 13 14.05 1.74 8.70
C ILE A 13 14.06 3.22 9.07
N CYS A 14 14.65 3.59 10.20
CA CYS A 14 14.79 4.99 10.59
C CYS A 14 15.66 5.77 9.61
N GLU A 15 16.81 5.22 9.21
CA GLU A 15 17.74 5.85 8.26
C GLU A 15 17.09 6.03 6.87
N GLU A 16 16.41 5.02 6.34
CA GLU A 16 15.72 5.11 5.04
C GLU A 16 14.52 6.07 5.09
N SER A 17 13.74 6.03 6.16
CA SER A 17 12.63 6.97 6.35
C SER A 17 13.12 8.41 6.45
N TRP A 18 14.26 8.64 7.11
CA TRP A 18 14.86 9.96 7.24
C TRP A 18 15.33 10.52 5.89
N LYS A 19 15.90 9.68 5.02
CA LYS A 19 16.27 10.09 3.66
C LYS A 19 15.05 10.53 2.85
N ILE A 20 13.94 9.80 2.94
CA ILE A 20 12.69 10.17 2.26
C ILE A 20 12.16 11.49 2.82
N PHE A 21 12.21 11.66 4.13
CA PHE A 21 11.81 12.91 4.79
C PHE A 21 12.63 14.10 4.28
N GLN A 22 13.95 13.98 4.24
CA GLN A 22 14.83 15.05 3.74
C GLN A 22 14.52 15.42 2.28
N LYS A 23 14.28 14.42 1.42
CA LYS A 23 13.87 14.68 0.02
C LYS A 23 12.57 15.50 -0.06
N ILE A 24 11.60 15.23 0.81
CA ILE A 24 10.33 15.97 0.84
C ILE A 24 10.57 17.41 1.31
N GLU A 25 11.40 17.61 2.35
CA GLU A 25 11.75 18.95 2.83
C GLU A 25 12.47 19.77 1.76
N ASP A 26 13.41 19.17 1.03
CA ASP A 26 14.13 19.81 -0.08
C ASP A 26 13.20 20.24 -1.22
N MET A 27 12.07 19.54 -1.41
CA MET A 27 11.06 19.85 -2.41
C MET A 27 10.13 21.00 -2.03
N GLY A 28 10.31 21.64 -0.87
CA GLY A 28 9.40 22.66 -0.35
C GLY A 28 8.42 22.14 0.71
N GLY A 29 8.69 20.94 1.24
CA GLY A 29 7.92 20.32 2.31
C GLY A 29 6.75 19.48 1.81
N TRP A 30 5.98 18.98 2.78
CA TRP A 30 4.92 17.99 2.54
C TRP A 30 3.83 18.45 1.58
N ASN A 31 3.36 19.69 1.69
CA ASN A 31 2.28 20.21 0.86
C ASN A 31 2.70 20.33 -0.60
N GLU A 32 3.91 20.84 -0.85
CA GLU A 32 4.47 20.97 -2.20
C GLU A 32 4.70 19.58 -2.83
N ALA A 33 5.13 18.61 -2.05
CA ALA A 33 5.29 17.23 -2.52
C ALA A 33 3.95 16.56 -2.88
N LEU A 34 2.85 16.90 -2.18
CA LEU A 34 1.50 16.45 -2.53
C LEU A 34 0.98 17.11 -3.80
N ASP A 35 1.16 18.42 -3.94
CA ASP A 35 0.70 19.19 -5.09
C ASP A 35 1.42 18.75 -6.38
N ASN A 36 2.72 18.48 -6.28
CA ASN A 36 3.54 17.94 -7.37
C ASN A 36 3.32 16.44 -7.63
N ARG A 37 2.38 15.80 -6.91
CA ARG A 37 2.06 14.36 -7.01
C ARG A 37 3.25 13.41 -6.83
N TYR A 38 4.31 13.87 -6.17
CA TYR A 38 5.56 13.13 -6.03
C TYR A 38 5.36 11.81 -5.28
N LEU A 39 4.67 11.85 -4.13
CA LEU A 39 4.38 10.65 -3.36
C LEU A 39 3.51 9.65 -4.13
N GLN A 40 2.50 10.14 -4.85
CA GLN A 40 1.58 9.31 -5.63
C GLN A 40 2.31 8.64 -6.81
N GLN A 41 3.31 9.31 -7.39
CA GLN A 41 4.16 8.74 -8.42
C GLN A 41 5.06 7.64 -7.86
N GLU A 42 5.79 7.91 -6.76
CA GLU A 42 6.65 6.92 -6.08
C GLU A 42 5.89 5.65 -5.70
N ILE A 43 4.70 5.79 -5.10
CA ILE A 43 3.85 4.66 -4.74
C ILE A 43 3.45 3.86 -5.99
N ARG A 44 3.12 4.53 -7.09
CA ARG A 44 2.69 3.88 -8.33
C ARG A 44 3.84 3.10 -8.98
N GLU A 45 5.04 3.67 -8.99
CA GLU A 45 6.24 3.01 -9.52
C GLU A 45 6.58 1.76 -8.71
N GLN A 46 6.60 1.88 -7.37
CA GLN A 46 6.82 0.74 -6.48
C GLN A 46 5.74 -0.34 -6.63
N ALA A 47 4.48 0.06 -6.80
CA ALA A 47 3.39 -0.87 -7.06
C ALA A 47 3.56 -1.61 -8.41
N ALA A 48 3.98 -0.89 -9.46
CA ALA A 48 4.25 -1.49 -10.76
C ALA A 48 5.40 -2.50 -10.69
N ASP A 49 6.46 -2.18 -9.96
CA ASP A 49 7.59 -3.10 -9.76
C ASP A 49 7.20 -4.34 -8.95
N LEU A 50 6.34 -4.19 -7.95
CA LEU A 50 5.79 -5.32 -7.22
C LEU A 50 4.96 -6.24 -8.14
N VAL A 51 4.06 -5.66 -8.95
CA VAL A 51 3.26 -6.42 -9.91
C VAL A 51 4.16 -7.17 -10.88
N ARG A 52 5.19 -6.52 -11.44
CA ARG A 52 6.19 -7.16 -12.30
C ARG A 52 6.90 -8.31 -11.60
N ALA A 53 7.37 -8.10 -10.36
CA ALA A 53 8.05 -9.14 -9.59
C ALA A 53 7.15 -10.37 -9.34
N TYR A 54 5.85 -10.16 -9.17
CA TYR A 54 4.88 -11.25 -9.08
C TYR A 54 4.70 -11.95 -10.44
N THR A 55 4.49 -11.21 -11.52
CA THR A 55 4.32 -11.76 -12.88
C THR A 55 5.54 -12.56 -13.34
N ASP A 56 6.74 -12.06 -13.05
CA ASP A 56 8.01 -12.68 -13.44
C ASP A 56 8.42 -13.82 -12.50
N GLN A 57 7.56 -14.21 -11.56
CA GLN A 57 7.80 -15.22 -10.51
C GLN A 57 9.04 -14.94 -9.62
N ALA A 58 9.64 -13.76 -9.73
CA ALA A 58 10.70 -13.28 -8.83
C ALA A 58 10.19 -13.16 -7.38
N ARG A 59 8.87 -12.97 -7.22
CA ARG A 59 8.19 -13.03 -5.94
C ARG A 59 7.06 -14.07 -5.98
N LEU A 60 7.13 -15.01 -5.04
CA LEU A 60 6.20 -16.12 -4.99
C LEU A 60 4.88 -15.72 -4.32
N LEU A 61 3.77 -15.92 -5.04
CA LEU A 61 2.42 -15.85 -4.49
C LEU A 61 1.73 -17.20 -4.69
N ILE A 62 1.64 -17.97 -3.60
CA ILE A 62 1.08 -19.33 -3.60
C ILE A 62 -0.43 -19.26 -3.86
N GLY A 63 -0.94 -20.13 -4.74
CA GLY A 63 -2.34 -20.18 -5.14
C GLY A 63 -2.72 -19.23 -6.29
N VAL A 64 -1.84 -18.28 -6.64
CA VAL A 64 -2.06 -17.33 -7.76
C VAL A 64 -0.97 -17.48 -8.82
N ASN A 65 0.31 -17.34 -8.44
CA ASN A 65 1.44 -17.39 -9.38
C ASN A 65 2.14 -18.76 -9.40
N GLN A 66 1.97 -19.55 -8.34
CA GLN A 66 2.47 -20.93 -8.27
C GLN A 66 1.50 -21.78 -7.46
N TYR A 67 1.34 -23.05 -7.85
CA TYR A 67 0.38 -24.00 -7.26
C TYR A 67 -1.08 -23.55 -7.38
N THR A 68 -1.47 -23.06 -8.56
CA THR A 68 -2.89 -22.78 -8.86
C THR A 68 -3.68 -24.08 -8.89
N LEU A 69 -4.76 -24.15 -8.11
CA LEU A 69 -5.67 -25.28 -8.12
C LEU A 69 -6.60 -25.17 -9.34
N PRO A 70 -6.66 -26.17 -10.23
CA PRO A 70 -7.60 -26.14 -11.36
C PRO A 70 -9.04 -26.22 -10.83
N GLY A 71 -9.87 -25.23 -11.18
CA GLY A 71 -11.27 -25.15 -10.77
C GLY A 71 -11.56 -24.25 -9.56
N ASP A 72 -10.57 -23.51 -9.05
CA ASP A 72 -10.77 -22.47 -8.03
C ASP A 72 -11.28 -21.15 -8.67
N ASP A 73 -12.23 -21.28 -9.60
CA ASP A 73 -12.97 -20.14 -10.13
C ASP A 73 -13.93 -19.68 -9.04
N ILE A 74 -13.67 -18.53 -8.44
CA ILE A 74 -14.52 -17.93 -7.40
C ILE A 74 -15.90 -17.67 -8.04
N PRO A 75 -16.98 -18.38 -7.65
CA PRO A 75 -18.28 -18.13 -8.24
C PRO A 75 -18.80 -16.79 -7.70
N GLY A 76 -18.75 -15.75 -8.53
CA GLY A 76 -19.40 -14.47 -8.25
C GLY A 76 -18.47 -13.27 -8.01
N THR A 77 -17.45 -13.05 -8.85
CA THR A 77 -16.80 -11.73 -8.91
C THR A 77 -17.84 -10.68 -9.27
N ARG A 78 -18.24 -9.84 -8.30
CA ARG A 78 -19.03 -8.64 -8.60
C ARG A 78 -18.28 -7.82 -9.65
N PRO A 79 -18.96 -7.29 -10.69
CA PRO A 79 -18.30 -6.46 -11.69
C PRO A 79 -17.55 -5.33 -10.99
N SER A 80 -16.30 -5.12 -11.40
CA SER A 80 -15.42 -4.05 -10.95
C SER A 80 -16.22 -2.75 -10.85
N SER A 81 -16.56 -2.34 -9.62
CA SER A 81 -17.20 -1.06 -9.40
C SER A 81 -16.16 -0.01 -9.73
N SER A 82 -16.44 0.81 -10.73
CA SER A 82 -15.66 2.00 -11.10
C SER A 82 -15.57 3.07 -9.99
N ASN A 83 -15.91 2.74 -8.74
CA ASN A 83 -15.82 3.63 -7.60
C ASN A 83 -14.56 3.29 -6.79
N PHE A 84 -13.56 4.16 -6.90
CA PHE A 84 -12.45 4.27 -5.96
C PHE A 84 -13.00 4.56 -4.55
N GLY A 85 -13.11 3.53 -3.70
CA GLY A 85 -13.46 3.72 -2.30
C GLY A 85 -13.88 2.44 -1.58
N ILE A 86 -13.66 2.41 -0.27
CA ILE A 86 -14.14 1.34 0.63
C ILE A 86 -15.68 1.45 0.69
N PRO A 87 -16.45 0.46 0.21
CA PRO A 87 -17.89 0.61 -0.02
C PRO A 87 -18.77 0.62 1.26
N TYR A 88 -18.18 0.53 2.45
CA TYR A 88 -18.92 0.24 3.69
C TYR A 88 -18.89 1.34 4.76
N LEU A 89 -18.40 2.55 4.47
CA LEU A 89 -18.51 3.69 5.38
C LEU A 89 -19.39 4.79 4.77
N ASN A 90 -20.72 4.69 4.95
CA ASN A 90 -21.61 5.83 4.69
C ASN A 90 -21.63 6.72 5.96
N ILE A 91 -20.70 7.68 6.00
CA ILE A 91 -20.48 8.58 7.14
C ILE A 91 -21.73 9.44 7.40
N GLU A 92 -22.56 9.70 6.39
CA GLU A 92 -23.77 10.51 6.54
C GLU A 92 -24.83 9.86 7.44
N HIS A 93 -24.88 8.52 7.47
CA HIS A 93 -25.83 7.81 8.32
C HIS A 93 -25.37 7.73 9.78
N ALA A 94 -24.05 7.81 10.02
CA ALA A 94 -23.46 7.73 11.37
C ALA A 94 -23.53 9.05 12.15
N LEU A 95 -23.81 10.17 11.46
CA LEU A 95 -23.89 11.51 12.05
C LEU A 95 -25.33 12.01 12.30
N LYS A 96 -26.34 11.22 11.94
CA LYS A 96 -27.74 11.45 12.30
C LYS A 96 -28.18 10.45 13.38
N GLY A 97 -27.63 10.63 14.57
CA GLY A 97 -28.08 10.02 15.82
C GLY A 97 -28.03 11.08 16.91
#